data_AF-W8KG75-F1
#
_entry.id   AF-W8KG75-F1
#
_cell.length_a   1.000
_cell.length_b   1.000
_cell.length_c   1.000
_cell.angle_alpha   90.00
_cell.angle_beta   90.00
_cell.angle_gamma   90.00
#
_symmetry.space_group_name_H-M   'P 1'
#
loop_
_entity.id
_entity.type
_entity.pdbx_description
1 polymer ?
#
loop_
_entity_poly.entity_id
_entity_poly.type
_entity_poly.pdbx_seq_one_letter_code
_entity_poly.pdbx_strand_id
1 'polypeptide(L)'
;MPAAVDVKDLSALTPIKELSEPGLKRLLGQVETTRLPAGRKLHASDERENAIYLLDGLISLVCRGNPTRVKGGSDRARLPLFSDRVQGEFALAEAPSTLLKVNKQAFSDLLNQERTSGFEVVDTEATAEEGAIVQQLYLATAQKKLELPPMPEVAMRIQKMADDPNVGVNEITQVVQMDPAVAGALLHATNSPLYRTAKQISNIRDAVVRLGFNTTKTLAFNLAMRQTFQSDSSLVRERIHQVWEHSVNVSAIAYVLARHLRGFDPDRALLAGLMHRIGAVPILNFIGKNRLELGPEAMEEAVNKLNALAGVLVMNYWGMDDELIAVVEQADQWMRNEGPKADYCDLVIVSQLFALRDTPKGQALPRTDEVPAFAKLELGPLDENLNLEVLKEAEGELQMIRQVLHG
;
A
#
# COMPACT_ATOMS: atom_id res chain seq x y z
N MET A 1 -34.00 14.26 -27.90
CA MET A 1 -33.09 13.11 -27.67
C MET A 1 -31.91 13.65 -26.88
N PRO A 2 -31.44 12.98 -25.82
CA PRO A 2 -30.21 13.41 -25.14
C PRO A 2 -29.05 13.46 -26.14
N ALA A 3 -28.13 14.41 -25.96
CA ALA A 3 -26.94 14.54 -26.80
C ALA A 3 -26.16 13.21 -26.80
N ALA A 4 -25.67 12.79 -27.96
CA ALA A 4 -24.83 11.60 -28.05
C ALA A 4 -23.53 11.89 -27.33
N VAL A 5 -23.31 11.22 -26.19
CA VAL A 5 -22.04 11.24 -25.46
C VAL A 5 -21.00 10.55 -26.34
N ASP A 6 -19.82 11.11 -26.46
CA ASP A 6 -18.71 10.51 -27.19
C ASP A 6 -17.52 10.17 -26.27
N VAL A 7 -16.48 9.59 -26.86
CA VAL A 7 -15.25 9.22 -26.13
C VAL A 7 -14.52 10.45 -25.58
N LYS A 8 -14.64 11.61 -26.24
CA LYS A 8 -14.00 12.87 -25.82
C LYS A 8 -14.69 13.46 -24.60
N ASP A 9 -16.01 13.28 -24.48
CA ASP A 9 -16.76 13.65 -23.28
C ASP A 9 -16.34 12.77 -22.09
N LEU A 10 -16.21 11.45 -22.29
CA LEU A 10 -15.79 10.52 -21.23
C LEU A 10 -14.34 10.76 -20.78
N SER A 11 -13.42 11.04 -21.71
CA SER A 11 -12.00 11.29 -21.38
C SER A 11 -11.77 12.58 -20.61
N ALA A 12 -12.77 13.46 -20.50
CA ALA A 12 -12.72 14.66 -19.68
C ALA A 12 -13.16 14.42 -18.22
N LEU A 13 -13.75 13.27 -17.90
CA LEU A 13 -14.32 12.96 -16.58
C LEU A 13 -13.33 12.19 -15.71
N THR A 14 -13.27 12.47 -14.41
CA THR A 14 -12.40 11.77 -13.46
C THR A 14 -13.26 10.93 -12.51
N PRO A 15 -12.94 9.64 -12.24
CA PRO A 15 -11.74 8.90 -12.68
C PRO A 15 -11.83 8.28 -14.09
N ILE A 16 -12.91 8.49 -14.84
CA ILE A 16 -13.15 7.80 -16.13
C ILE A 16 -12.01 7.94 -17.15
N LYS A 17 -11.35 9.10 -17.18
CA LYS A 17 -10.18 9.41 -18.01
C LYS A 17 -8.98 8.49 -17.80
N GLU A 18 -8.98 7.70 -16.73
CA GLU A 18 -7.95 6.70 -16.45
C GLU A 18 -8.08 5.46 -17.35
N LEU A 19 -9.23 5.27 -18.01
CA LEU A 19 -9.39 4.21 -19.00
C LEU A 19 -8.70 4.57 -20.32
N SER A 20 -8.14 3.55 -20.98
CA SER A 20 -7.60 3.66 -22.33
C SER A 20 -8.71 3.96 -23.35
N GLU A 21 -8.35 4.45 -24.55
CA GLU A 21 -9.35 4.72 -25.59
C GLU A 21 -10.23 3.49 -25.93
N PRO A 22 -9.70 2.26 -26.03
CA PRO A 22 -10.50 1.04 -26.06
C PRO A 22 -11.48 0.86 -24.88
N GLY A 23 -11.04 1.11 -23.65
CA GLY A 23 -11.86 1.03 -22.44
C GLY A 23 -12.97 2.06 -22.42
N LEU A 24 -12.68 3.29 -22.82
CA LEU A 24 -13.66 4.35 -22.98
C LEU A 24 -14.73 3.96 -24.02
N LYS A 25 -14.34 3.34 -25.15
CA LYS A 25 -15.29 2.81 -26.15
C LYS A 25 -16.18 1.70 -25.59
N ARG A 26 -15.63 0.81 -24.75
CA ARG A 26 -16.41 -0.24 -24.07
C ARG A 26 -17.36 0.32 -23.03
N LEU A 27 -16.89 1.31 -22.26
CA LEU A 27 -17.70 2.00 -21.25
C LEU A 27 -18.83 2.79 -21.92
N LEU A 28 -18.59 3.39 -23.09
CA LEU A 28 -19.60 4.15 -23.85
C LEU A 28 -20.84 3.30 -24.18
N GLY A 29 -20.69 1.99 -24.36
CA GLY A 29 -21.82 1.07 -24.55
C GLY A 29 -22.65 0.78 -23.29
N GLN A 30 -22.20 1.26 -22.13
CA GLN A 30 -22.75 0.93 -20.81
C GLN A 30 -23.12 2.18 -19.99
N VAL A 31 -23.01 3.38 -20.58
CA VAL A 31 -23.44 4.63 -19.92
C VAL A 31 -24.88 4.97 -20.27
N GLU A 32 -25.57 5.60 -19.34
CA GLU A 32 -26.94 6.11 -19.55
C GLU A 32 -26.94 7.64 -19.46
N THR A 33 -27.66 8.31 -20.36
CA THR A 33 -27.87 9.76 -20.28
C THR A 33 -29.32 10.07 -19.91
N THR A 34 -29.52 10.80 -18.83
CA THR A 34 -30.85 11.16 -18.32
C THR A 34 -31.02 12.68 -18.27
N ARG A 35 -32.21 13.17 -18.59
CA ARG A 35 -32.56 14.60 -18.47
C ARG A 35 -33.24 14.87 -17.13
N LEU A 36 -32.72 15.84 -16.38
CA LEU A 36 -33.29 16.31 -15.13
C LEU A 36 -33.99 17.67 -15.34
N PRO A 37 -35.33 17.76 -15.23
CA PRO A 37 -36.05 19.04 -15.34
C PRO A 37 -35.67 20.02 -14.24
N ALA A 38 -35.75 21.32 -14.52
CA ALA A 38 -35.56 22.36 -13.51
C ALA A 38 -36.52 22.18 -12.32
N GLY A 39 -36.02 22.39 -11.10
CA GLY A 39 -36.75 22.23 -9.85
C GLY A 39 -36.84 20.79 -9.34
N ARG A 40 -36.36 19.78 -10.07
CA ARG A 40 -36.32 18.39 -9.58
C ARG A 40 -35.08 18.13 -8.72
N LYS A 41 -35.29 17.33 -7.67
CA LYS A 41 -34.23 16.81 -6.80
C LYS A 41 -33.81 15.43 -7.25
N LEU A 42 -32.52 15.17 -7.18
CA LEU A 42 -31.91 13.85 -7.32
C LEU A 42 -31.18 13.55 -6.00
N HIS A 43 -31.56 12.46 -5.33
CA HIS A 43 -30.91 12.04 -4.10
C HIS A 43 -29.76 11.09 -4.41
N ALA A 44 -28.65 11.23 -3.70
CA ALA A 44 -27.52 10.30 -3.84
C ALA A 44 -27.94 8.86 -3.50
N SER A 45 -28.89 8.69 -2.58
CA SER A 45 -29.42 7.38 -2.13
C SER A 45 -30.05 6.55 -3.23
N ASP A 46 -30.53 7.20 -4.29
CA ASP A 46 -31.28 6.57 -5.37
C ASP A 46 -30.33 6.12 -6.49
N GLU A 47 -29.08 6.57 -6.45
CA GLU A 47 -28.06 6.34 -7.48
C GLU A 47 -26.81 5.65 -6.89
N ARG A 48 -26.98 4.78 -5.88
CA ARG A 48 -25.85 4.13 -5.18
C ARG A 48 -24.89 3.39 -6.11
N GLU A 49 -25.46 2.74 -7.12
CA GLU A 49 -24.74 1.94 -8.10
C GLU A 49 -24.12 2.77 -9.23
N ASN A 50 -24.45 4.06 -9.31
CA ASN A 50 -24.05 4.93 -10.41
C ASN A 50 -23.16 6.09 -9.93
N ALA A 51 -22.09 6.35 -10.65
CA ALA A 51 -21.40 7.64 -10.62
C ALA A 51 -22.14 8.60 -11.56
N ILE A 52 -22.60 9.73 -11.02
CA ILE A 52 -23.39 10.72 -11.76
C ILE A 52 -22.52 11.93 -12.10
N TYR A 53 -22.53 12.36 -13.35
CA TYR A 53 -21.82 13.55 -13.84
C TYR A 53 -22.78 14.55 -14.48
N LEU A 54 -22.43 15.84 -14.45
CA LEU A 54 -23.19 16.89 -15.11
C LEU A 54 -22.54 17.22 -16.46
N LEU A 55 -23.20 16.87 -17.56
CA LEU A 55 -22.71 17.19 -18.90
C LEU A 55 -23.05 18.64 -19.27
N ASP A 56 -24.31 19.02 -19.07
CA ASP A 56 -24.84 20.34 -19.41
C ASP A 56 -25.92 20.79 -18.42
N GLY A 57 -26.07 22.10 -18.26
CA GLY A 57 -27.02 22.72 -17.36
C GLY A 57 -26.38 23.29 -16.09
N LEU A 58 -27.23 23.50 -15.07
CA LEU A 58 -26.83 24.12 -13.80
C LEU A 58 -27.59 23.44 -12.66
N ILE A 59 -26.84 22.96 -11.68
CA ILE A 59 -27.40 22.31 -10.49
C ILE A 59 -26.79 22.91 -9.22
N SER A 60 -27.57 22.90 -8.14
CA SER A 60 -27.10 23.13 -6.79
C SER A 60 -26.91 21.77 -6.10
N LEU A 61 -25.66 21.41 -5.84
CA LEU A 61 -25.28 20.21 -5.13
C LEU A 61 -25.17 20.50 -3.64
N VAL A 62 -25.91 19.77 -2.81
CA VAL A 62 -25.86 19.90 -1.35
C VAL A 62 -25.14 18.71 -0.76
N CYS A 63 -23.91 18.93 -0.29
CA CYS A 63 -23.11 17.94 0.43
C CYS A 63 -22.93 18.41 1.87
N ARG A 64 -23.29 17.56 2.85
CA ARG A 64 -23.18 17.89 4.30
C ARG A 64 -23.84 19.23 4.69
N GLY A 65 -24.95 19.57 4.02
CA GLY A 65 -25.70 20.81 4.26
C GLY A 65 -25.14 22.07 3.58
N ASN A 66 -24.01 21.99 2.87
CA ASN A 66 -23.44 23.12 2.14
C ASN A 66 -23.82 23.08 0.65
N PRO A 67 -24.58 24.05 0.13
CA PRO A 67 -24.93 24.12 -1.28
C PRO A 67 -23.77 24.69 -2.11
N THR A 68 -23.41 24.00 -3.18
CA THR A 68 -22.42 24.43 -4.18
C THR A 68 -23.03 24.36 -5.56
N ARG A 69 -22.91 25.45 -6.34
CA ARG A 69 -23.38 25.46 -7.73
C ARG A 69 -22.37 24.77 -8.64
N VAL A 70 -22.86 23.87 -9.48
CA VAL A 70 -22.07 23.15 -10.49
C VAL A 70 -22.69 23.42 -11.86
N LYS A 71 -21.88 23.98 -12.76
CA LYS A 71 -22.26 24.29 -14.15
C LYS A 71 -21.64 23.26 -15.10
N GLY A 72 -22.41 22.81 -16.10
CA GLY A 72 -21.89 21.95 -17.18
C GLY A 72 -20.63 22.52 -17.82
N GLY A 73 -19.66 21.65 -18.09
CA GLY A 73 -18.34 22.02 -18.64
C GLY A 73 -17.35 22.66 -17.65
N SER A 74 -17.73 22.93 -16.40
CA SER A 74 -16.78 23.37 -15.37
C SER A 74 -15.89 22.24 -14.87
N ASP A 75 -14.75 22.55 -14.26
CA ASP A 75 -13.86 21.55 -13.66
C ASP A 75 -14.59 20.71 -12.59
N ARG A 76 -15.52 21.31 -11.83
CA ARG A 76 -16.32 20.57 -10.85
C ARG A 76 -17.30 19.57 -11.50
N ALA A 77 -17.77 19.84 -12.71
CA ALA A 77 -18.65 18.96 -13.45
C ALA A 77 -17.93 17.72 -14.02
N ARG A 78 -16.58 17.74 -14.07
CA ARG A 78 -15.73 16.61 -14.45
C ARG A 78 -15.59 15.56 -13.36
N LEU A 79 -16.05 15.85 -12.15
CA LEU A 79 -16.01 14.94 -11.00
C LEU A 79 -17.43 14.41 -10.72
N PRO A 80 -17.59 13.24 -10.07
CA PRO A 80 -18.90 12.76 -9.66
C PRO A 80 -19.63 13.80 -8.81
N LEU A 81 -20.93 13.92 -9.02
CA LEU A 81 -21.76 14.84 -8.26
C LEU A 81 -21.80 14.45 -6.77
N PHE A 82 -21.98 13.17 -6.49
CA PHE A 82 -22.07 12.64 -5.13
C PHE A 82 -20.79 11.92 -4.73
N SER A 83 -20.48 11.97 -3.43
CA SER A 83 -19.41 11.15 -2.85
C SER A 83 -19.91 9.75 -2.52
N ASP A 84 -19.02 8.80 -2.23
CA ASP A 84 -19.42 7.45 -1.78
C ASP A 84 -20.08 7.44 -0.38
N ARG A 85 -20.09 8.58 0.32
CA ARG A 85 -20.82 8.76 1.58
C ARG A 85 -22.21 9.33 1.28
N VAL A 86 -23.11 8.42 0.93
CA VAL A 86 -24.41 8.71 0.29
C VAL A 86 -25.44 9.43 1.19
N GLN A 87 -25.24 9.46 2.52
CA GLN A 87 -26.32 9.84 3.44
C GLN A 87 -26.54 11.37 3.49
N GLY A 88 -27.71 11.81 3.01
CA GLY A 88 -28.17 13.20 3.09
C GLY A 88 -27.72 14.12 1.96
N GLU A 89 -26.97 13.60 0.97
CA GLU A 89 -26.56 14.38 -0.21
C GLU A 89 -27.66 14.38 -1.29
N PHE A 90 -27.90 15.54 -1.91
CA PHE A 90 -28.82 15.67 -3.03
C PHE A 90 -28.40 16.80 -3.97
N ALA A 91 -28.82 16.69 -5.23
CA ALA A 91 -28.67 17.74 -6.23
C ALA A 91 -30.05 18.30 -6.59
N LEU A 92 -30.16 19.62 -6.72
CA LEU A 92 -31.34 20.32 -7.22
C LEU A 92 -31.01 20.94 -8.57
N ALA A 93 -31.76 20.61 -9.62
CA ALA A 93 -31.60 21.23 -10.92
C ALA A 93 -32.11 22.68 -10.89
N GLU A 94 -31.22 23.65 -11.08
CA GLU A 94 -31.59 25.07 -11.21
C GLU A 94 -32.08 25.39 -12.64
N ALA A 95 -31.56 24.65 -13.63
CA ALA A 95 -31.98 24.69 -15.02
C ALA A 95 -32.17 23.26 -15.57
N PRO A 96 -32.86 23.05 -16.70
CA PRO A 96 -32.91 21.74 -17.35
C PRO A 96 -31.48 21.24 -17.58
N SER A 97 -31.14 20.09 -17.00
CA SER A 97 -29.78 19.58 -16.94
C SER A 97 -29.68 18.18 -17.54
N THR A 98 -28.53 17.87 -18.12
CA THR A 98 -28.24 16.56 -18.71
C THR A 98 -27.21 15.86 -17.84
N LEU A 99 -27.57 14.67 -17.35
CA LEU A 99 -26.75 13.87 -16.46
C LEU A 99 -26.24 12.63 -17.20
N LEU A 100 -24.97 12.31 -16.97
CA LEU A 100 -24.39 11.02 -17.35
C LEU A 100 -24.39 10.11 -16.13
N LYS A 101 -24.90 8.89 -16.29
CA LYS A 101 -24.81 7.83 -15.30
C LYS A 101 -23.83 6.78 -15.78
N VAL A 102 -22.89 6.44 -14.91
CA VAL A 102 -21.90 5.40 -15.16
C VAL A 102 -21.99 4.38 -14.04
N ASN A 103 -22.28 3.13 -14.38
CA ASN A 103 -22.34 2.08 -13.38
C ASN A 103 -20.95 1.88 -12.73
N LYS A 104 -20.89 1.97 -11.40
CA LYS A 104 -19.63 1.91 -10.63
C LYS A 104 -18.95 0.55 -10.78
N GLN A 105 -19.71 -0.54 -10.78
CA GLN A 105 -19.18 -1.89 -10.93
C GLN A 105 -18.63 -2.10 -12.34
N ALA A 106 -19.38 -1.74 -13.38
CA ALA A 106 -18.92 -1.85 -14.76
C ALA A 106 -17.66 -1.02 -15.04
N PHE A 107 -17.60 0.20 -14.49
CA PHE A 107 -16.39 1.02 -14.55
C PHE A 107 -15.22 0.34 -13.82
N SER A 108 -15.43 -0.16 -12.60
CA SER A 108 -14.39 -0.85 -11.85
C SER A 108 -13.92 -2.13 -12.56
N ASP A 109 -14.83 -2.88 -13.18
CA ASP A 109 -14.49 -4.12 -13.91
C ASP A 109 -13.64 -3.81 -15.14
N LEU A 110 -13.99 -2.75 -15.90
CA LEU A 110 -13.21 -2.31 -17.05
C LEU A 110 -11.85 -1.74 -16.62
N LEU A 111 -11.81 -0.93 -15.57
CA LEU A 111 -10.57 -0.38 -15.03
C LEU A 111 -9.67 -1.50 -14.50
N ASN A 112 -10.24 -2.51 -13.84
CA ASN A 112 -9.50 -3.69 -13.39
C ASN A 112 -9.00 -4.51 -14.58
N GLN A 113 -9.82 -4.72 -15.61
CA GLN A 113 -9.41 -5.40 -16.84
C GLN A 113 -8.22 -4.68 -17.49
N GLU A 114 -8.28 -3.35 -17.64
CA GLU A 114 -7.20 -2.57 -18.23
C GLU A 114 -5.96 -2.48 -17.32
N ARG A 115 -6.13 -2.42 -16.00
CA ARG A 115 -5.03 -2.51 -15.04
C ARG A 115 -4.36 -3.87 -15.02
N THR A 116 -5.12 -4.95 -15.25
CA THR A 116 -4.55 -6.28 -15.51
C THR A 116 -3.97 -6.42 -16.91
N SER A 117 -4.34 -5.53 -17.85
CA SER A 117 -3.77 -5.44 -19.20
C SER A 117 -2.56 -4.49 -19.29
N GLY A 118 -2.34 -3.67 -18.25
CA GLY A 118 -1.37 -2.57 -18.21
C GLY A 118 -0.05 -2.90 -17.55
N PHE A 119 0.09 -4.14 -17.07
CA PHE A 119 1.39 -4.78 -17.08
C PHE A 119 1.53 -5.41 -18.47
N GLU A 120 2.51 -4.99 -19.26
CA GLU A 120 3.18 -5.98 -20.12
C GLU A 120 3.84 -6.97 -19.15
N VAL A 121 3.01 -7.89 -18.64
CA VAL A 121 3.46 -9.19 -18.22
C VAL A 121 4.00 -9.78 -19.51
N VAL A 122 5.29 -10.12 -19.52
CA VAL A 122 5.77 -11.13 -20.45
C VAL A 122 4.79 -12.29 -20.28
N ASP A 123 3.91 -12.51 -21.26
CA ASP A 123 2.94 -13.60 -21.28
C ASP A 123 3.73 -14.87 -20.96
N THR A 124 3.72 -15.23 -19.70
CA THR A 124 4.09 -16.56 -19.30
C THR A 124 2.77 -17.28 -19.38
N GLU A 125 2.71 -18.27 -20.27
CA GLU A 125 1.56 -19.14 -20.43
C GLU A 125 1.24 -19.83 -19.10
N ALA A 126 0.52 -19.13 -18.21
CA ALA A 126 0.01 -19.72 -16.99
C ALA A 126 -0.95 -20.83 -17.43
N THR A 127 -0.63 -22.05 -17.07
CA THR A 127 -1.43 -23.20 -17.48
C THR A 127 -2.82 -23.12 -16.83
N ALA A 128 -3.83 -23.77 -17.42
CA ALA A 128 -5.16 -23.83 -16.81
C ALA A 128 -5.12 -24.41 -15.38
N GLU A 129 -4.13 -25.25 -15.09
CA GLU A 129 -3.86 -25.82 -13.77
C GLU A 129 -3.36 -24.75 -12.78
N GLU A 130 -2.41 -23.90 -13.18
CA GLU A 130 -1.93 -22.78 -12.36
C GLU A 130 -3.05 -21.77 -12.06
N GLY A 131 -3.90 -21.48 -13.04
CA GLY A 131 -5.08 -20.62 -12.85
C GLY A 131 -6.05 -21.15 -11.79
N ALA A 132 -6.27 -22.47 -11.75
CA ALA A 132 -7.12 -23.10 -10.74
C ALA A 132 -6.49 -23.01 -9.33
N ILE A 133 -5.17 -23.14 -9.22
CA ILE A 133 -4.45 -23.00 -7.95
C ILE A 133 -4.53 -21.55 -7.44
N VAL A 134 -4.36 -20.55 -8.30
CA VAL A 134 -4.52 -19.14 -7.92
C VAL A 134 -5.95 -18.86 -7.42
N GLN A 135 -6.96 -19.43 -8.07
CA GLN A 135 -8.35 -19.32 -7.60
C GLN A 135 -8.56 -20.00 -6.23
N GLN A 136 -7.94 -21.17 -6.00
CA GLN A 136 -7.97 -21.84 -4.71
C GLN A 136 -7.33 -20.97 -3.61
N LEU A 137 -6.19 -20.32 -3.89
CA LEU A 137 -5.52 -19.40 -2.98
C LEU A 137 -6.40 -18.18 -2.67
N TYR A 138 -7.06 -17.61 -3.68
CA TYR A 138 -8.02 -16.52 -3.50
C TYR A 138 -9.15 -16.93 -2.55
N LEU A 139 -9.79 -18.08 -2.79
CA LEU A 139 -10.87 -18.58 -1.93
C LEU A 139 -10.37 -18.87 -0.51
N ALA A 140 -9.18 -19.44 -0.35
CA ALA A 140 -8.58 -19.68 0.96
C ALA A 140 -8.33 -18.37 1.72
N THR A 141 -7.87 -17.33 1.02
CA THR A 141 -7.64 -15.99 1.60
C THR A 141 -8.97 -15.35 2.00
N ALA A 142 -9.94 -15.28 1.09
CA ALA A 142 -11.25 -14.67 1.31
C ALA A 142 -12.06 -15.35 2.42
N GLN A 143 -11.92 -16.68 2.55
CA GLN A 143 -12.59 -17.47 3.59
C GLN A 143 -11.78 -17.56 4.89
N LYS A 144 -10.66 -16.84 5.02
CA LYS A 144 -9.76 -16.87 6.19
C LYS A 144 -9.29 -18.29 6.57
N LYS A 145 -9.03 -19.12 5.55
CA LYS A 145 -8.49 -20.48 5.69
C LYS A 145 -6.97 -20.54 5.60
N LEU A 146 -6.31 -19.42 5.36
CA LEU A 146 -4.85 -19.33 5.45
C LEU A 146 -4.42 -19.48 6.91
N GLU A 147 -3.35 -20.23 7.13
CA GLU A 147 -2.68 -20.28 8.43
C GLU A 147 -1.89 -19.00 8.61
N LEU A 148 -2.41 -18.11 9.46
CA LEU A 148 -1.75 -16.84 9.75
C LEU A 148 -0.50 -17.12 10.60
N PRO A 149 0.65 -16.51 10.27
CA PRO A 149 1.85 -16.69 11.07
C PRO A 149 1.62 -16.13 12.49
N PRO A 150 2.03 -16.84 13.53
CA PRO A 150 2.01 -16.29 14.88
C PRO A 150 3.01 -15.15 14.99
N MET A 151 2.69 -14.13 15.79
CA MET A 151 3.66 -13.09 16.14
C MET A 151 4.77 -13.71 17.00
N PRO A 152 6.06 -13.45 16.70
CA PRO A 152 7.18 -13.87 17.54
C PRO A 152 7.00 -13.42 19.00
N GLU A 153 7.37 -14.28 19.96
CA GLU A 153 7.10 -14.01 21.38
C GLU A 153 7.74 -12.70 21.87
N VAL A 154 8.97 -12.42 21.43
CA VAL A 154 9.67 -11.17 21.72
C VAL A 154 8.86 -9.97 21.23
N ALA A 155 8.40 -10.00 19.98
CA ALA A 155 7.60 -8.92 19.39
C ALA A 155 6.27 -8.71 20.12
N MET A 156 5.56 -9.80 20.47
CA MET A 156 4.31 -9.73 21.23
C MET A 156 4.53 -9.10 22.62
N ARG A 157 5.61 -9.46 23.31
CA ARG A 157 5.95 -8.87 24.62
C ARG A 157 6.30 -7.39 24.49
N ILE A 158 7.08 -7.02 23.46
CA ILE A 158 7.43 -5.63 23.15
C ILE A 158 6.18 -4.80 22.81
N GLN A 159 5.24 -5.35 22.04
CA GLN A 159 3.98 -4.68 21.71
C GLN A 159 3.18 -4.36 22.98
N LYS A 160 3.03 -5.32 23.89
CA LYS A 160 2.35 -5.12 25.19
C LYS A 160 3.02 -4.07 26.07
N MET A 161 4.35 -3.92 25.95
CA MET A 161 5.10 -2.89 26.67
C MET A 161 4.87 -1.49 26.12
N ALA A 162 4.41 -1.33 24.88
CA ALA A 162 4.17 -0.01 24.29
C ALA A 162 3.02 0.74 24.98
N ASP A 163 2.09 0.01 25.61
CA ASP A 163 0.91 0.56 26.27
C ASP A 163 1.08 0.78 27.79
N ASP A 164 2.21 0.35 28.38
CA ASP A 164 2.45 0.44 29.82
C ASP A 164 3.52 1.51 30.15
N PRO A 165 3.14 2.63 30.78
CA PRO A 165 4.06 3.71 31.12
C PRO A 165 5.05 3.36 32.24
N ASN A 166 4.90 2.21 32.90
CA ASN A 166 5.80 1.76 33.98
C ASN A 166 6.95 0.90 33.48
N VAL A 167 7.00 0.59 32.18
CA VAL A 167 8.02 -0.27 31.60
C VAL A 167 9.30 0.53 31.36
N GLY A 168 10.44 -0.02 31.79
CA GLY A 168 11.73 0.60 31.65
C GLY A 168 12.79 -0.30 31.01
N VAL A 169 14.04 0.13 31.16
CA VAL A 169 15.23 -0.52 30.59
C VAL A 169 15.36 -1.98 31.02
N ASN A 170 14.96 -2.33 32.25
CA ASN A 170 15.13 -3.68 32.78
C ASN A 170 14.21 -4.69 32.09
N GLU A 171 12.96 -4.31 31.91
CA GLU A 171 11.94 -5.18 31.35
C GLU A 171 12.24 -5.45 29.87
N ILE A 172 12.56 -4.42 29.08
CA ILE A 172 12.95 -4.62 27.66
C ILE A 172 14.23 -5.45 27.53
N THR A 173 15.20 -5.26 28.45
CA THR A 173 16.41 -6.09 28.49
C THR A 173 16.06 -7.56 28.68
N GLN A 174 15.16 -7.87 29.63
CA GLN A 174 14.71 -9.25 29.86
C GLN A 174 14.01 -9.83 28.65
N VAL A 175 13.12 -9.06 28.01
CA VAL A 175 12.37 -9.52 26.83
C VAL A 175 13.30 -9.82 25.66
N VAL A 176 14.27 -8.95 25.36
CA VAL A 176 15.25 -9.19 24.30
C VAL A 176 16.12 -10.41 24.63
N GLN A 177 16.50 -10.60 25.89
CA GLN A 177 17.33 -11.74 26.32
C GLN A 177 16.62 -13.10 26.21
N MET A 178 15.29 -13.13 26.04
CA MET A 178 14.57 -14.39 25.82
C MET A 178 14.93 -15.06 24.50
N ASP A 179 15.38 -14.27 23.52
CA ASP A 179 15.72 -14.76 22.20
C ASP A 179 17.19 -14.45 21.88
N PRO A 180 18.06 -15.47 21.85
CA PRO A 180 19.48 -15.28 21.56
C PRO A 180 19.75 -14.67 20.18
N ALA A 181 18.90 -14.93 19.18
CA ALA A 181 19.06 -14.38 17.85
C ALA A 181 18.73 -12.88 17.83
N VAL A 182 17.64 -12.46 18.48
CA VAL A 182 17.29 -11.03 18.62
C VAL A 182 18.34 -10.31 19.48
N ALA A 183 18.78 -10.92 20.59
CA ALA A 183 19.81 -10.36 21.46
C ALA A 183 21.14 -10.17 20.72
N GLY A 184 21.57 -11.18 19.95
CA GLY A 184 22.78 -11.12 19.12
C GLY A 184 22.68 -10.05 18.05
N ALA A 185 21.58 -10.01 17.30
CA ALA A 185 21.35 -9.00 16.27
C ALA A 185 21.27 -7.59 16.85
N LEU A 186 20.66 -7.40 18.02
CA LEU A 186 20.64 -6.10 18.70
C LEU A 186 22.05 -5.65 19.10
N LEU A 187 22.90 -6.55 19.63
CA LEU A 187 24.30 -6.22 19.93
C LEU A 187 25.08 -5.90 18.67
N HIS A 188 24.88 -6.65 17.59
CA HIS A 188 25.49 -6.37 16.30
C HIS A 188 25.10 -4.98 15.81
N ALA A 189 23.80 -4.67 15.85
CA ALA A 189 23.25 -3.37 15.48
C ALA A 189 23.80 -2.23 16.33
N THR A 190 23.81 -2.39 17.65
CA THR A 190 24.34 -1.39 18.59
C THR A 190 25.81 -1.04 18.30
N ASN A 191 26.57 -2.01 17.80
CA ASN A 191 27.96 -1.85 17.43
C ASN A 191 28.16 -1.51 15.95
N SER A 192 27.12 -1.35 15.14
CA SER A 192 27.26 -0.91 13.75
C SER A 192 27.63 0.58 13.70
N PRO A 193 28.28 1.08 12.64
CA PRO A 193 28.68 2.48 12.58
C PRO A 193 27.49 3.46 12.67
N LEU A 194 26.27 3.00 12.39
CA LEU A 194 25.03 3.76 12.58
C LEU A 194 24.79 4.16 14.04
N TYR A 195 25.13 3.27 14.98
CA TYR A 195 24.89 3.46 16.41
C TYR A 195 26.19 3.53 17.24
N ARG A 196 27.37 3.26 16.65
CA ARG A 196 28.68 3.13 17.33
C ARG A 196 29.26 4.49 17.80
N THR A 197 30.04 4.42 18.87
CA THR A 197 30.83 5.46 19.57
C THR A 197 32.13 4.77 20.00
N ALA A 198 33.08 5.49 20.60
CA ALA A 198 34.43 5.00 20.89
C ALA A 198 34.54 3.64 21.62
N LYS A 199 33.52 3.19 22.38
CA LYS A 199 33.52 1.92 23.13
C LYS A 199 32.53 0.89 22.54
N GLN A 200 33.02 -0.35 22.37
CA GLN A 200 32.22 -1.52 21.98
C GLN A 200 31.33 -1.99 23.14
N ILE A 201 30.10 -2.38 22.81
CA ILE A 201 29.10 -2.90 23.76
C ILE A 201 29.02 -4.42 23.66
N SER A 202 28.99 -5.10 24.81
CA SER A 202 28.99 -6.57 24.88
C SER A 202 27.83 -7.18 25.68
N ASN A 203 26.91 -6.35 26.21
CA ASN A 203 25.74 -6.83 26.94
C ASN A 203 24.48 -6.02 26.59
N ILE A 204 23.32 -6.65 26.74
CA ILE A 204 22.03 -6.10 26.29
C ILE A 204 21.63 -4.86 27.09
N ARG A 205 21.84 -4.85 28.40
CA ARG A 205 21.50 -3.68 29.22
C ARG A 205 22.23 -2.43 28.75
N ASP A 206 23.54 -2.52 28.53
CA ASP A 206 24.34 -1.41 28.03
C ASP A 206 23.93 -1.00 26.61
N ALA A 207 23.49 -1.96 25.78
CA ALA A 207 22.89 -1.65 24.48
C ALA A 207 21.60 -0.85 24.61
N VAL A 208 20.70 -1.24 25.52
CA VAL A 208 19.45 -0.51 25.79
C VAL A 208 19.71 0.89 26.34
N VAL A 209 20.65 1.04 27.27
CA VAL A 209 21.02 2.35 27.83
C VAL A 209 21.56 3.27 26.74
N ARG A 210 22.31 2.72 25.80
CA ARG A 210 22.94 3.45 24.70
C ARG A 210 21.96 3.85 23.60
N LEU A 211 21.15 2.91 23.13
CA LEU A 211 20.14 3.17 22.10
C LEU A 211 18.97 3.97 22.65
N GLY A 212 18.72 3.85 23.95
CA GLY A 212 17.50 4.33 24.59
C GLY A 212 16.37 3.30 24.49
N PHE A 213 15.38 3.45 25.36
CA PHE A 213 14.26 2.52 25.48
C PHE A 213 13.44 2.40 24.19
N ASN A 214 13.01 3.52 23.60
CA ASN A 214 12.14 3.52 22.42
C ASN A 214 12.82 2.91 21.19
N THR A 215 14.05 3.33 20.87
CA THR A 215 14.80 2.76 19.73
C THR A 215 15.09 1.28 19.95
N THR A 216 15.44 0.88 21.18
CA THR A 216 15.60 -0.55 21.49
C THR A 216 14.31 -1.32 21.26
N LYS A 217 13.18 -0.79 21.74
CA LYS A 217 11.85 -1.39 21.59
C LYS A 217 11.54 -1.64 20.12
N THR A 218 11.67 -0.61 19.28
CA THR A 218 11.32 -0.72 17.85
C THR A 218 12.33 -1.56 17.08
N LEU A 219 13.63 -1.42 17.35
CA LEU A 219 14.65 -2.22 16.68
C LEU A 219 14.53 -3.71 17.04
N ALA A 220 14.33 -4.04 18.32
CA ALA A 220 14.11 -5.42 18.74
C ALA A 220 12.81 -5.99 18.15
N PHE A 221 11.75 -5.19 18.01
CA PHE A 221 10.54 -5.59 17.31
C PHE A 221 10.84 -5.96 15.84
N ASN A 222 11.52 -5.08 15.12
CA ASN A 222 11.91 -5.30 13.72
C ASN A 222 12.80 -6.54 13.55
N LEU A 223 13.79 -6.73 14.42
CA LEU A 223 14.68 -7.89 14.40
C LEU A 223 13.92 -9.20 14.69
N ALA A 224 12.94 -9.17 15.58
CA ALA A 224 12.09 -10.33 15.86
C ALA A 224 11.21 -10.71 14.66
N MET A 225 10.75 -9.73 13.86
CA MET A 225 9.90 -9.98 12.67
C MET A 225 10.58 -10.86 11.61
N ARG A 226 11.91 -10.91 11.58
CA ARG A 226 12.66 -11.81 10.68
C ARG A 226 12.21 -13.27 10.80
N GLN A 227 11.85 -13.71 12.01
CA GLN A 227 11.41 -15.08 12.27
C GLN A 227 10.09 -15.42 11.57
N THR A 228 9.29 -14.41 11.25
CA THR A 228 8.01 -14.59 10.55
C THR A 228 8.21 -14.95 9.07
N PHE A 229 9.29 -14.47 8.44
CA PHE A 229 9.59 -14.72 7.04
C PHE A 229 10.35 -16.04 6.86
N GLN A 230 9.73 -17.16 7.25
CA GLN A 230 10.33 -18.50 7.17
C GLN A 230 9.30 -19.54 6.69
N SER A 231 9.82 -20.61 6.08
CA SER A 231 9.05 -21.79 5.66
C SER A 231 9.89 -23.05 5.77
N ASP A 232 9.27 -24.12 6.25
CA ASP A 232 9.85 -25.45 6.28
C ASP A 232 9.88 -26.10 4.89
N SER A 233 9.01 -25.64 3.97
CA SER A 233 8.91 -26.19 2.62
C SER A 233 9.99 -25.64 1.71
N SER A 234 10.82 -26.53 1.17
CA SER A 234 11.86 -26.18 0.19
C SER A 234 11.30 -25.58 -1.10
N LEU A 235 10.03 -25.87 -1.43
CA LEU A 235 9.35 -25.37 -2.63
C LEU A 235 9.25 -23.84 -2.65
N VAL A 236 9.03 -23.22 -1.49
CA VAL A 236 8.76 -21.77 -1.38
C VAL A 236 9.84 -21.02 -0.62
N ARG A 237 10.86 -21.72 -0.10
CA ARG A 237 11.91 -21.14 0.75
C ARG A 237 12.63 -19.99 0.06
N GLU A 238 13.06 -20.20 -1.18
CA GLU A 238 13.73 -19.18 -1.97
C GLU A 238 12.82 -17.97 -2.20
N ARG A 239 11.53 -18.21 -2.47
CA ARG A 239 10.58 -17.13 -2.70
C ARG A 239 10.32 -16.29 -1.45
N ILE A 240 10.21 -16.93 -0.28
CA ILE A 240 10.09 -16.22 1.00
C ILE A 240 11.34 -15.39 1.28
N HIS A 241 12.53 -15.94 1.00
CA HIS A 241 13.79 -15.20 1.12
C HIS A 241 13.79 -13.94 0.23
N GLN A 242 13.36 -14.06 -1.03
CA GLN A 242 13.24 -12.90 -1.93
C GLN A 242 12.27 -11.83 -1.42
N VAL A 243 11.14 -12.24 -0.83
CA VAL A 243 10.20 -11.31 -0.20
C VAL A 243 10.85 -10.59 0.99
N TRP A 244 11.61 -11.33 1.80
CA TRP A 244 12.37 -10.76 2.92
C TRP A 244 13.39 -9.72 2.44
N GLU A 245 14.26 -10.07 1.48
CA GLU A 245 15.27 -9.16 0.93
C GLU A 245 14.66 -7.87 0.38
N HIS A 246 13.56 -8.01 -0.36
CA HIS A 246 12.83 -6.86 -0.89
C HIS A 246 12.27 -5.99 0.25
N SER A 247 11.66 -6.59 1.26
CA SER A 247 11.10 -5.87 2.41
C SER A 247 12.18 -5.16 3.22
N VAL A 248 13.36 -5.77 3.39
CA VAL A 248 14.53 -5.15 4.02
C VAL A 248 15.03 -3.95 3.21
N ASN A 249 15.07 -4.06 1.88
CA ASN A 249 15.47 -2.95 1.02
C ASN A 249 14.51 -1.76 1.14
N VAL A 250 13.21 -2.01 1.02
CA VAL A 250 12.16 -0.97 1.17
C VAL A 250 12.20 -0.35 2.56
N SER A 251 12.35 -1.18 3.61
CA SER A 251 12.49 -0.75 4.99
C SER A 251 13.66 0.21 5.20
N ALA A 252 14.85 -0.12 4.66
CA ALA A 252 16.03 0.73 4.77
C ALA A 252 15.84 2.09 4.09
N ILE A 253 15.24 2.10 2.88
CA ILE A 253 14.94 3.34 2.16
C ILE A 253 13.92 4.17 2.95
N ALA A 254 12.84 3.56 3.43
CA ALA A 254 11.81 4.25 4.22
C ALA A 254 12.38 4.90 5.47
N TYR A 255 13.28 4.20 6.20
CA TYR A 255 13.97 4.75 7.36
C TYR A 255 14.81 5.98 6.99
N VAL A 256 15.64 5.89 5.95
CA VAL A 256 16.50 7.01 5.52
C VAL A 256 15.68 8.21 5.08
N LEU A 257 14.61 7.98 4.30
CA LEU A 257 13.70 9.05 3.89
C LEU A 257 13.01 9.69 5.11
N ALA A 258 12.49 8.90 6.05
CA ALA A 258 11.85 9.41 7.26
C ALA A 258 12.77 10.29 8.11
N ARG A 259 14.07 10.01 8.18
CA ARG A 259 15.05 10.86 8.90
C ARG A 259 15.15 12.28 8.36
N HIS A 260 14.85 12.46 7.06
CA HIS A 260 14.94 13.74 6.38
C HIS A 260 13.58 14.43 6.24
N LEU A 261 12.50 13.75 6.64
CA LEU A 261 11.13 14.25 6.59
C LEU A 261 10.63 14.66 7.97
N ARG A 262 9.83 15.72 8.02
CA ARG A 262 9.17 16.14 9.27
C ARG A 262 7.90 15.32 9.49
N GLY A 263 7.65 14.94 10.74
CA GLY A 263 6.42 14.24 11.12
C GLY A 263 6.48 12.71 10.95
N PHE A 264 7.63 12.17 10.56
CA PHE A 264 7.87 10.73 10.50
C PHE A 264 8.85 10.30 11.60
N ASP A 265 8.48 9.27 12.35
CA ASP A 265 9.42 8.47 13.15
C ASP A 265 10.15 7.47 12.23
N PRO A 266 11.48 7.53 12.11
CA PRO A 266 12.27 6.61 11.28
C PRO A 266 12.13 5.14 11.69
N ASP A 267 12.10 4.84 12.98
CA ASP A 267 12.00 3.47 13.47
C ASP A 267 10.64 2.86 13.10
N ARG A 268 9.60 3.69 13.08
CA ARG A 268 8.26 3.30 12.60
C ARG A 268 8.21 3.15 11.07
N ALA A 269 8.93 3.98 10.33
CA ALA A 269 9.07 3.83 8.88
C ALA A 269 9.81 2.54 8.49
N LEU A 270 10.84 2.17 9.26
CA LEU A 270 11.53 0.89 9.14
C LEU A 270 10.54 -0.27 9.24
N LEU A 271 9.69 -0.24 10.28
CA LEU A 271 8.68 -1.28 10.48
C LEU A 271 7.64 -1.30 9.34
N ALA A 272 7.13 -0.15 8.94
CA ALA A 272 6.18 -0.03 7.83
C ALA A 272 6.73 -0.66 6.55
N GLY A 273 7.97 -0.32 6.18
CA GLY A 273 8.62 -0.89 5.01
C GLY A 273 8.94 -2.39 5.16
N LEU A 274 9.25 -2.87 6.37
CA LEU A 274 9.50 -4.30 6.59
C LEU A 274 8.23 -5.14 6.47
N MET A 275 7.10 -4.57 6.85
CA MET A 275 5.83 -5.29 6.99
C MET A 275 4.92 -5.20 5.76
N HIS A 276 5.18 -4.29 4.82
CA HIS A 276 4.27 -4.02 3.69
C HIS A 276 3.92 -5.27 2.85
N ARG A 277 4.79 -6.29 2.83
CA ARG A 277 4.57 -7.57 2.13
C ARG A 277 4.38 -8.77 3.04
N ILE A 278 3.94 -8.56 4.29
CA ILE A 278 3.72 -9.66 5.23
C ILE A 278 2.68 -10.68 4.74
N GLY A 279 1.72 -10.24 3.91
CA GLY A 279 0.69 -11.10 3.34
C GLY A 279 1.25 -12.23 2.46
N ALA A 280 2.44 -12.05 1.89
CA ALA A 280 3.11 -13.09 1.11
C ALA A 280 3.44 -14.34 1.94
N VAL A 281 3.72 -14.20 3.25
CA VAL A 281 4.12 -15.31 4.13
C VAL A 281 3.03 -16.40 4.22
N PRO A 282 1.78 -16.11 4.64
CA PRO A 282 0.74 -17.12 4.72
C PRO A 282 0.37 -17.69 3.34
N ILE A 283 0.47 -16.92 2.26
CA ILE A 283 0.24 -17.40 0.88
C ILE A 283 1.28 -18.46 0.51
N LEU A 284 2.56 -18.13 0.67
CA LEU A 284 3.67 -19.02 0.32
C LEU A 284 3.69 -20.26 1.22
N ASN A 285 3.40 -20.11 2.52
CA ASN A 285 3.28 -21.25 3.43
C ASN A 285 2.12 -22.17 3.04
N PHE A 286 0.98 -21.61 2.59
CA PHE A 286 -0.13 -22.41 2.09
C PHE A 286 0.27 -23.21 0.84
N ILE A 287 0.96 -22.59 -0.13
CA ILE A 287 1.50 -23.27 -1.32
C ILE A 287 2.44 -24.40 -0.89
N GLY A 288 3.41 -24.10 -0.02
CA GLY A 288 4.42 -25.04 0.44
C GLY A 288 3.83 -26.22 1.22
N LYS A 289 2.83 -25.98 2.08
CA LYS A 289 2.15 -26.99 2.89
C LYS A 289 1.29 -27.93 2.05
N ASN A 290 0.54 -27.37 1.09
CA ASN A 290 -0.32 -28.14 0.20
C ASN A 290 0.42 -28.71 -1.02
N ARG A 291 1.73 -28.43 -1.15
CA ARG A 291 2.58 -28.85 -2.28
C ARG A 291 1.98 -28.45 -3.63
N LEU A 292 1.48 -27.21 -3.72
CA LEU A 292 0.92 -26.68 -4.95
C LEU A 292 2.06 -26.36 -5.91
N GLU A 293 2.14 -27.08 -7.02
CA GLU A 293 3.13 -26.84 -8.05
C GLU A 293 2.74 -25.60 -8.86
N LEU A 294 3.44 -24.50 -8.61
CA LEU A 294 3.29 -23.23 -9.32
C LEU A 294 4.65 -22.82 -9.87
N GLY A 295 4.69 -22.40 -11.13
CA GLY A 295 5.86 -21.75 -11.68
C GLY A 295 6.21 -20.47 -10.91
N PRO A 296 7.46 -19.98 -10.99
CA PRO A 296 7.90 -18.77 -10.29
C PRO A 296 7.05 -17.53 -10.61
N GLU A 297 6.64 -17.35 -11.86
CA GLU A 297 5.81 -16.23 -12.30
C GLU A 297 4.37 -16.33 -11.78
N ALA A 298 3.73 -17.49 -11.88
CA ALA A 298 2.38 -17.71 -11.33
C ALA A 298 2.36 -17.55 -9.79
N MET A 299 3.41 -18.01 -9.11
CA MET A 299 3.58 -17.81 -7.67
C MET A 299 3.75 -16.33 -7.32
N GLU A 300 4.53 -15.60 -8.11
CA GLU A 300 4.68 -14.16 -7.96
C GLU A 300 3.35 -13.42 -8.15
N GLU A 301 2.62 -13.75 -9.20
CA GLU A 301 1.33 -13.16 -9.50
C GLU A 301 0.32 -13.42 -8.37
N ALA A 302 0.27 -14.65 -7.86
CA ALA A 302 -0.58 -15.01 -6.72
C ALA A 302 -0.25 -14.15 -5.48
N VAL A 303 1.05 -13.99 -5.17
CA VAL A 303 1.49 -13.13 -4.07
C VAL A 303 1.07 -11.67 -4.32
N ASN A 304 1.33 -11.11 -5.50
CA ASN A 304 1.01 -9.71 -5.80
C ASN A 304 -0.50 -9.43 -5.70
N LYS A 305 -1.35 -10.35 -6.18
CA LYS A 305 -2.81 -10.20 -6.13
C LYS A 305 -3.40 -10.32 -4.73
N LEU A 306 -2.81 -11.16 -3.88
CA LEU A 306 -3.39 -11.53 -2.59
C LEU A 306 -2.68 -10.90 -1.39
N ASN A 307 -1.50 -10.29 -1.58
CA ASN A 307 -0.68 -9.73 -0.51
C ASN A 307 -1.46 -8.77 0.37
N ALA A 308 -2.13 -7.77 -0.21
CA ALA A 308 -2.88 -6.77 0.54
C ALA A 308 -3.95 -7.42 1.44
N LEU A 309 -4.79 -8.28 0.86
CA LEU A 309 -5.86 -8.96 1.61
C LEU A 309 -5.31 -9.87 2.71
N ALA A 310 -4.34 -10.74 2.38
CA ALA A 310 -3.74 -11.65 3.35
C ALA A 310 -2.98 -10.88 4.45
N GLY A 311 -2.30 -9.80 4.09
CA GLY A 311 -1.56 -8.96 5.01
C GLY A 311 -2.47 -8.22 5.99
N VAL A 312 -3.60 -7.68 5.54
CA VAL A 312 -4.64 -7.11 6.43
C VAL A 312 -5.17 -8.15 7.41
N LEU A 313 -5.33 -9.41 6.99
CA LEU A 313 -5.72 -10.49 7.92
C LEU A 313 -4.65 -10.73 8.99
N VAL A 314 -3.35 -10.76 8.61
CA VAL A 314 -2.23 -10.89 9.56
C VAL A 314 -2.21 -9.72 10.54
N MET A 315 -2.28 -8.48 10.04
CA MET A 315 -2.23 -7.28 10.88
C MET A 315 -3.38 -7.21 11.88
N ASN A 316 -4.60 -7.57 11.47
CA ASN A 316 -5.75 -7.66 12.36
C ASN A 316 -5.60 -8.78 13.39
N TYR A 317 -5.11 -9.96 12.98
CA TYR A 317 -4.85 -11.07 13.90
C TYR A 317 -3.81 -10.71 14.97
N TRP A 318 -2.83 -9.89 14.61
CA TRP A 318 -1.79 -9.37 15.49
C TRP A 318 -2.21 -8.15 16.30
N GLY A 319 -3.40 -7.59 16.07
CA GLY A 319 -3.87 -6.38 16.74
C GLY A 319 -3.01 -5.15 16.46
N MET A 320 -2.49 -5.01 15.23
CA MET A 320 -1.71 -3.86 14.80
C MET A 320 -2.60 -2.63 14.57
N ASP A 321 -2.02 -1.44 14.64
CA ASP A 321 -2.75 -0.19 14.46
C ASP A 321 -3.18 0.08 13.01
N ASP A 322 -4.18 0.94 12.84
CA ASP A 322 -4.80 1.28 11.55
C ASP A 322 -3.79 1.83 10.53
N GLU A 323 -2.73 2.48 10.99
CA GLU A 323 -1.72 3.07 10.12
C GLU A 323 -0.86 2.00 9.45
N LEU A 324 -0.42 0.98 10.22
CA LEU A 324 0.31 -0.16 9.65
C LEU A 324 -0.59 -1.08 8.84
N ILE A 325 -1.88 -1.18 9.18
CA ILE A 325 -2.88 -1.85 8.34
C ILE A 325 -2.99 -1.15 6.99
N ALA A 326 -3.11 0.18 6.97
CA ALA A 326 -3.22 0.97 5.75
C ALA A 326 -1.98 0.81 4.84
N VAL A 327 -0.77 0.78 5.43
CA VAL A 327 0.46 0.49 4.68
C VAL A 327 0.36 -0.84 3.94
N VAL A 328 -0.03 -1.91 4.62
CA VAL A 328 -0.10 -3.26 4.01
C VAL A 328 -1.21 -3.37 2.97
N GLU A 329 -2.31 -2.67 3.17
CA GLU A 329 -3.45 -2.65 2.25
C GLU A 329 -3.17 -1.86 0.97
N GLN A 330 -2.42 -0.75 1.09
CA GLN A 330 -2.38 0.29 0.06
C GLN A 330 -0.98 0.56 -0.52
N ALA A 331 0.09 -0.04 0.01
CA ALA A 331 1.47 0.19 -0.46
C ALA A 331 1.69 -0.17 -1.95
N ASP A 332 0.90 -1.08 -2.52
CA ASP A 332 0.98 -1.44 -3.95
C ASP A 332 0.13 -0.50 -4.85
N GLN A 333 -0.56 0.49 -4.28
CA GLN A 333 -1.43 1.44 -5.00
C GLN A 333 -0.65 2.70 -5.41
N TRP A 334 0.14 2.62 -6.49
CA TRP A 334 1.04 3.71 -6.92
C TRP A 334 0.38 5.09 -7.08
N MET A 335 -0.90 5.13 -7.48
CA MET A 335 -1.64 6.38 -7.70
C MET A 335 -2.48 6.82 -6.48
N ARG A 336 -2.21 6.25 -5.30
CA ARG A 336 -2.87 6.63 -4.05
C ARG A 336 -2.72 8.12 -3.79
N ASN A 337 -3.84 8.80 -3.54
CA ASN A 337 -3.86 10.22 -3.23
C ASN A 337 -4.91 10.55 -2.15
N GLU A 338 -4.83 9.85 -1.03
CA GLU A 338 -5.69 10.10 0.12
C GLU A 338 -5.19 11.32 0.90
N GLY A 339 -6.04 12.34 0.98
CA GLY A 339 -5.80 13.53 1.79
C GLY A 339 -4.59 14.38 1.36
N PRO A 340 -4.43 15.57 1.95
CA PRO A 340 -3.33 16.47 1.60
C PRO A 340 -2.04 16.22 2.39
N LYS A 341 -2.06 15.39 3.43
CA LYS A 341 -0.89 15.12 4.29
C LYS A 341 -0.28 13.78 3.93
N ALA A 342 1.05 13.74 3.83
CA ALA A 342 1.78 12.50 3.68
C ALA A 342 1.66 11.62 4.93
N ASP A 343 1.59 10.31 4.73
CA ASP A 343 1.61 9.29 5.78
C ASP A 343 2.63 8.18 5.46
N TYR A 344 2.70 7.16 6.33
CA TYR A 344 3.65 6.07 6.17
C TYR A 344 3.37 5.21 4.93
N CYS A 345 2.13 5.18 4.42
CA CYS A 345 1.83 4.49 3.17
C CYS A 345 2.45 5.23 1.99
N ASP A 346 2.33 6.56 1.95
CA ASP A 346 3.00 7.38 0.92
C ASP A 346 4.53 7.18 0.95
N LEU A 347 5.11 7.14 2.16
CA LEU A 347 6.53 6.89 2.36
C LEU A 347 6.95 5.51 1.82
N VAL A 348 6.19 4.46 2.11
CA VAL A 348 6.48 3.09 1.65
C VAL A 348 6.29 2.94 0.14
N ILE A 349 5.28 3.59 -0.46
CA ILE A 349 5.10 3.64 -1.93
C ILE A 349 6.36 4.20 -2.59
N VAL A 350 6.83 5.36 -2.14
CA VAL A 350 8.03 6.00 -2.71
C VAL A 350 9.29 5.16 -2.45
N SER A 351 9.39 4.54 -1.28
CA SER A 351 10.51 3.64 -0.96
C SER A 351 10.57 2.44 -1.89
N GLN A 352 9.43 1.87 -2.27
CA GLN A 352 9.37 0.76 -3.23
C GLN A 352 9.81 1.17 -4.64
N LEU A 353 9.43 2.37 -5.11
CA LEU A 353 9.87 2.87 -6.42
C LEU A 353 11.40 2.92 -6.49
N PHE A 354 12.05 3.46 -5.45
CA PHE A 354 13.51 3.47 -5.38
C PHE A 354 14.12 2.07 -5.21
N ALA A 355 13.47 1.17 -4.45
CA ALA A 355 13.95 -0.20 -4.26
C ALA A 355 13.93 -1.03 -5.54
N LEU A 356 12.96 -0.78 -6.44
CA LEU A 356 12.72 -1.57 -7.65
C LEU A 356 13.31 -0.96 -8.92
N ARG A 357 13.69 0.32 -8.90
CA ARG A 357 14.12 1.09 -10.08
C ARG A 357 15.16 0.38 -10.94
N ASP A 358 16.20 -0.17 -10.31
CA ASP A 358 17.34 -0.77 -11.02
C ASP A 358 17.13 -2.28 -11.29
N THR A 359 15.90 -2.77 -11.09
CA THR A 359 15.50 -4.16 -11.36
C THR A 359 14.65 -4.23 -12.63
N PRO A 360 14.53 -5.41 -13.29
CA PRO A 360 13.64 -5.57 -14.44
C PRO A 360 12.20 -5.13 -14.16
N LYS A 361 11.72 -5.29 -12.91
CA LYS A 361 10.37 -4.88 -12.49
C LYS A 361 10.19 -3.37 -12.46
N GLY A 362 11.26 -2.60 -12.25
CA GLY A 362 11.22 -1.14 -12.23
C GLY A 362 10.84 -0.52 -13.57
N GLN A 363 11.05 -1.24 -14.68
CA GLN A 363 10.75 -0.75 -16.03
C GLN A 363 9.24 -0.62 -16.30
N ALA A 364 8.42 -1.41 -15.59
CA ALA A 364 6.96 -1.40 -15.71
C ALA A 364 6.27 -0.48 -14.67
N LEU A 365 7.04 0.18 -13.80
CA LEU A 365 6.51 1.06 -12.76
C LEU A 365 6.29 2.48 -13.28
N PRO A 366 5.31 3.22 -12.72
CA PRO A 366 5.14 4.63 -13.03
C PRO A 366 6.39 5.42 -12.64
N ARG A 367 6.62 6.56 -13.32
CA ARG A 367 7.75 7.42 -13.00
C ARG A 367 7.56 8.03 -11.61
N THR A 368 8.65 8.22 -10.88
CA THR A 368 8.63 8.73 -9.50
C THR A 368 7.91 10.07 -9.38
N ASP A 369 8.07 10.96 -10.35
CA ASP A 369 7.44 12.29 -10.39
C ASP A 369 5.95 12.27 -10.78
N GLU A 370 5.45 11.14 -11.29
CA GLU A 370 4.02 10.95 -11.63
C GLU A 370 3.21 10.41 -10.44
N VAL A 371 3.89 9.90 -9.41
CA VAL A 371 3.28 9.28 -8.23
C VAL A 371 2.87 10.34 -7.20
N PRO A 372 1.57 10.45 -6.82
CA PRO A 372 1.12 11.50 -5.89
C PRO A 372 1.82 11.46 -4.54
N ALA A 373 2.16 10.27 -4.04
CA ALA A 373 2.91 10.09 -2.80
C ALA A 373 4.26 10.84 -2.82
N PHE A 374 4.96 10.85 -3.96
CA PHE A 374 6.23 11.57 -4.10
C PHE A 374 6.03 13.09 -3.96
N ALA A 375 4.98 13.63 -4.60
CA ALA A 375 4.64 15.04 -4.48
C ALA A 375 4.28 15.43 -3.04
N LYS A 376 3.56 14.57 -2.29
CA LYS A 376 3.18 14.85 -0.89
C LYS A 376 4.35 14.84 0.08
N LEU A 377 5.37 14.01 -0.16
CA LEU A 377 6.52 13.90 0.76
C LEU A 377 7.48 15.08 0.64
N GLU A 378 7.36 15.92 -0.40
CA GLU A 378 8.20 17.13 -0.58
C GLU A 378 9.71 16.84 -0.51
N LEU A 379 10.15 15.70 -1.06
CA LEU A 379 11.51 15.17 -0.94
C LEU A 379 12.60 15.99 -1.64
N GLY A 380 12.23 17.06 -2.34
CA GLY A 380 13.13 17.87 -3.16
C GLY A 380 13.19 17.40 -4.62
N PRO A 381 14.02 18.08 -5.44
CA PRO A 381 14.11 17.77 -6.86
C PRO A 381 14.82 16.43 -7.09
N LEU A 382 14.37 15.72 -8.12
CA LEU A 382 15.09 14.58 -8.66
C LEU A 382 16.20 15.06 -9.61
N ASP A 383 17.30 14.32 -9.69
CA ASP A 383 18.33 14.56 -10.70
C ASP A 383 17.91 14.07 -12.10
N GLU A 384 18.78 14.28 -13.09
CA GLU A 384 18.55 13.88 -14.49
C GLU A 384 18.29 12.37 -14.67
N ASN A 385 18.69 11.55 -13.70
CA ASN A 385 18.50 10.10 -13.67
C ASN A 385 17.38 9.68 -12.70
N LEU A 386 16.50 10.61 -12.30
CA LEU A 386 15.41 10.41 -11.33
C LEU A 386 15.90 9.87 -9.97
N ASN A 387 17.13 10.20 -9.57
CA ASN A 387 17.62 9.90 -8.23
C ASN A 387 17.27 11.02 -7.26
N LEU A 388 17.10 10.62 -6.00
CA LEU A 388 17.05 11.55 -4.90
C LEU A 388 18.45 11.73 -4.32
N GLU A 389 18.90 12.99 -4.22
CA GLU A 389 20.23 13.34 -3.70
C GLU A 389 20.46 12.76 -2.31
N VAL A 390 19.44 12.83 -1.43
CA VAL A 390 19.49 12.27 -0.08
C VAL A 390 19.80 10.76 -0.05
N LEU A 391 19.30 9.99 -1.03
CA LEU A 391 19.56 8.55 -1.08
C LEU A 391 20.97 8.26 -1.58
N LYS A 392 21.50 9.08 -2.51
CA LYS A 392 22.89 8.98 -2.96
C LYS A 392 23.87 9.28 -1.83
N GLU A 393 23.59 10.30 -1.04
CA GLU A 393 24.42 10.68 0.11
C GLU A 393 24.33 9.64 1.24
N ALA A 394 23.20 8.95 1.37
CA ALA A 394 22.92 7.96 2.41
C ALA A 394 23.21 6.50 2.00
N GLU A 395 23.90 6.23 0.89
CA GLU A 395 24.18 4.86 0.41
C GLU A 395 24.89 4.00 1.48
N GLY A 396 25.86 4.58 2.19
CA GLY A 396 26.53 3.92 3.32
C GLY A 396 25.58 3.60 4.47
N GLU A 397 24.62 4.48 4.74
CA GLU A 397 23.59 4.28 5.78
C GLU A 397 22.62 3.16 5.41
N LEU A 398 22.15 3.14 4.15
CA LEU A 398 21.30 2.07 3.62
C LEU A 398 21.95 0.69 3.79
N GLN A 399 23.23 0.57 3.42
CA GLN A 399 23.98 -0.68 3.57
C GLN A 399 24.08 -1.12 5.04
N MET A 400 24.29 -0.17 5.97
CA MET A 400 24.34 -0.48 7.39
C MET A 400 22.99 -0.96 7.94
N ILE A 401 21.89 -0.30 7.58
CA ILE A 401 20.54 -0.71 8.02
C ILE A 401 20.20 -2.10 7.51
N ARG A 402 20.49 -2.36 6.22
CA ARG A 402 20.31 -3.70 5.64
C ARG A 402 21.12 -4.73 6.43
N GLN A 403 22.41 -4.51 6.70
CA GLN A 403 23.22 -5.45 7.50
C GLN A 403 22.62 -5.72 8.87
N VAL A 404 22.13 -4.68 9.56
CA VAL A 404 21.47 -4.83 10.86
C VAL A 404 20.25 -5.74 10.79
N LEU A 405 19.40 -5.59 9.77
CA LEU A 405 18.20 -6.41 9.62
C LEU A 405 18.52 -7.88 9.26
N HIS A 406 19.62 -8.15 8.57
CA HIS A 406 20.06 -9.52 8.28
C HIS A 406 20.62 -10.26 9.51
N GLY A 407 20.98 -9.52 10.57
CA GLY A 407 21.44 -10.04 11.86
C GLY A 407 22.93 -10.35 11.91
#